data_AF-A0A7S1G0W6-F1
#
_entry.id   AF-A0A7S1G0W6-F1
#
_cell.length_a   1.000
_cell.length_b   1.000
_cell.length_c   1.000
_cell.angle_alpha   90.00
_cell.angle_beta   90.00
_cell.angle_gamma   90.00
#
_symmetry.space_group_name_H-M   'P 1'
#
loop_
_entity.id
_entity.type
_entity.pdbx_description
1 polymer ?
#
loop_
_entity_poly.entity_id
_entity_poly.type
_entity_poly.pdbx_seq_one_letter_code
_entity_poly.pdbx_strand_id
1 'polypeptide(L)'
;MKAYDAHYRLTSPSQQIQSCVFDAVRSTVPTMNLDAAFASKNDIAVSVHNQLMKCMSDYGYEISSTLITEFSPDDKVKWSMNEIYACKRLKEATVEKAEAEKIRLMKNAEGEAEGRYLSGLGTARQRKALAQSFQISLDDFEDELDISFEDVRNVLLLRWVH
;
A
#
# COMPACT_ATOMS: atom_id res chain seq x y z
N MET A 1 8.74 -3.02 67.61
CA MET A 1 8.06 -1.87 66.96
C MET A 1 8.00 -2.04 65.44
N LYS A 2 7.49 -3.19 64.94
CA LYS A 2 7.33 -3.50 63.50
C LYS A 2 5.91 -3.96 63.12
N ALA A 3 5.06 -4.26 64.12
CA ALA A 3 3.70 -4.73 63.88
C ALA A 3 2.69 -3.60 63.63
N TYR A 4 2.97 -2.37 64.10
CA TYR A 4 2.04 -1.25 64.00
C TYR A 4 2.10 -0.55 62.63
N ASP A 5 3.27 -0.55 61.99
CA ASP A 5 3.50 0.10 60.69
C ASP A 5 2.96 -0.74 59.51
N ALA A 6 2.81 -2.06 59.72
CA ALA A 6 2.16 -2.97 58.79
C ALA A 6 0.62 -2.83 58.80
N HIS A 7 0.03 -2.33 59.89
CA HIS A 7 -1.43 -2.26 60.03
C HIS A 7 -2.03 -0.99 59.43
N TYR A 8 -1.28 0.12 59.40
CA TYR A 8 -1.77 1.41 58.87
C TYR A 8 -1.54 1.64 57.37
N ARG A 9 -0.85 0.74 56.66
CA ARG A 9 -0.72 0.79 55.19
C ARG A 9 -1.81 0.02 54.45
N LEU A 10 -2.71 -0.67 55.17
CA LEU A 10 -3.88 -1.35 54.59
C LEU A 10 -5.01 -0.35 54.33
N THR A 11 -4.87 0.43 53.27
CA THR A 11 -6.04 0.76 52.45
C THR A 11 -6.01 -0.26 51.31
N SER A 12 -6.70 -1.39 51.53
CA SER A 12 -6.97 -2.46 50.56
C SER A 12 -5.77 -3.04 49.78
N PRO A 13 -5.03 -4.03 50.33
CA PRO A 13 -3.98 -4.74 49.59
C PRO A 13 -4.49 -5.34 48.26
N SER A 14 -5.73 -5.80 48.22
CA SER A 14 -6.38 -6.29 47.00
C SER A 14 -6.45 -5.23 45.89
N GLN A 15 -6.65 -3.97 46.28
CA GLN A 15 -6.75 -2.84 45.35
C GLN A 15 -5.36 -2.43 44.84
N GLN A 16 -4.32 -2.51 45.68
CA GLN A 16 -2.93 -2.26 45.26
C GLN A 16 -2.40 -3.38 44.34
N ILE A 17 -2.75 -4.64 44.62
CA ILE A 17 -2.46 -5.76 43.73
C ILE A 17 -3.14 -5.54 42.37
N GLN A 18 -4.43 -5.20 42.36
CA GLN A 18 -5.14 -4.89 41.12
C GLN A 18 -4.46 -3.74 40.36
N SER A 19 -4.09 -2.64 41.01
CA SER A 19 -3.40 -1.52 40.35
C SER A 19 -2.03 -1.91 39.79
N CYS A 20 -1.17 -2.65 40.52
CA CYS A 20 0.11 -3.11 39.95
C CYS A 20 -0.11 -4.07 38.77
N VAL A 21 -1.12 -4.95 38.81
CA VAL A 21 -1.49 -5.80 37.65
C VAL A 21 -1.92 -4.92 36.47
N PHE A 22 -2.82 -3.95 36.70
CA PHE A 22 -3.33 -3.06 35.66
C PHE A 22 -2.21 -2.24 35.01
N ASP A 23 -1.28 -1.71 35.80
CA ASP A 23 -0.15 -0.92 35.30
C ASP A 23 0.85 -1.78 34.52
N ALA A 24 1.15 -3.00 35.01
CA ALA A 24 2.01 -3.97 34.33
C ALA A 24 1.45 -4.34 32.95
N VAL A 25 0.16 -4.65 32.90
CA VAL A 25 -0.56 -5.01 31.68
C VAL A 25 -0.69 -3.81 30.72
N ARG A 26 -0.99 -2.62 31.25
CA ARG A 26 -1.06 -1.38 30.45
C ARG A 26 0.29 -0.98 29.84
N SER A 27 1.40 -1.32 30.48
CA SER A 27 2.74 -1.03 29.97
C SER A 27 3.20 -2.01 28.88
N THR A 28 2.82 -3.28 29.01
CA THR A 28 3.27 -4.38 28.14
C THR A 28 2.40 -4.60 26.90
N VAL A 29 1.08 -4.43 27.01
CA VAL A 29 0.14 -4.71 25.91
C VAL A 29 0.27 -3.74 24.73
N PRO A 30 0.45 -2.42 24.92
CA PRO A 30 0.54 -1.47 23.79
C PRO A 30 1.89 -1.48 23.08
N THR A 31 2.94 -2.00 23.70
CA THR A 31 4.32 -1.96 23.17
C THR A 31 4.65 -3.15 22.27
N MET A 32 3.85 -4.22 22.31
CA MET A 32 3.98 -5.39 21.44
C MET A 32 2.92 -5.35 20.32
N ASN A 33 3.29 -5.75 19.09
CA ASN A 33 2.31 -5.99 18.03
C ASN A 33 1.31 -7.04 18.52
N LEU A 34 0.00 -6.75 18.45
CA LEU A 34 -1.05 -7.64 18.97
C LEU A 34 -0.99 -9.07 18.42
N ASP A 35 -0.53 -9.25 17.18
CA ASP A 35 -0.32 -10.59 16.61
C ASP A 35 0.73 -11.39 17.39
N ALA A 36 1.80 -10.72 17.85
CA ALA A 36 2.80 -11.32 18.73
C ALA A 36 2.26 -11.48 20.16
N ALA A 37 1.45 -10.54 20.66
CA ALA A 37 0.84 -10.63 21.99
C ALA A 37 -0.15 -11.81 22.09
N PHE A 38 -0.91 -12.10 21.03
CA PHE A 38 -1.82 -13.24 20.96
C PHE A 38 -1.08 -14.56 20.73
N ALA A 39 -0.01 -14.57 19.94
CA ALA A 39 0.83 -15.76 19.74
C ALA A 39 1.65 -16.11 21.00
N SER A 40 2.08 -15.10 21.75
CA SER A 40 2.91 -15.22 22.95
C SER A 40 2.14 -14.92 24.24
N LYS A 41 0.89 -15.42 24.37
CA LYS A 41 0.13 -15.36 25.64
C LYS A 41 0.96 -15.81 26.85
N ASN A 42 1.84 -16.79 26.64
CA ASN A 42 2.71 -17.33 27.67
C ASN A 42 3.81 -16.33 28.09
N ASP A 43 4.38 -15.58 27.14
CA ASP A 43 5.44 -14.60 27.44
C ASP A 43 4.88 -13.38 28.18
N ILE A 44 3.65 -12.98 27.86
CA ILE A 44 2.93 -11.94 28.61
C ILE A 44 2.66 -12.42 30.04
N ALA A 45 2.26 -13.68 30.21
CA ALA A 45 2.05 -14.25 31.53
C ALA A 45 3.32 -14.23 32.38
N VAL A 46 4.46 -14.61 31.81
CA VAL A 46 5.76 -14.54 32.48
C VAL A 46 6.18 -13.10 32.80
N SER A 47 5.99 -12.17 31.86
CA SER A 47 6.34 -10.75 32.06
C SER A 47 5.52 -10.11 33.19
N VAL A 48 4.20 -10.33 33.18
CA VAL A 48 3.28 -9.85 34.22
C VAL A 48 3.61 -10.49 35.57
N HIS A 49 3.91 -11.80 35.59
CA HIS A 49 4.33 -12.50 36.81
C HIS A 49 5.59 -11.88 37.43
N ASN A 50 6.62 -11.64 36.62
CA ASN A 50 7.88 -11.05 37.07
C ASN A 50 7.70 -9.62 37.60
N GLN A 51 6.86 -8.81 36.95
CA GLN A 51 6.53 -7.47 37.44
C GLN A 51 5.75 -7.52 38.75
N LEU A 52 4.80 -8.45 38.88
CA LEU A 52 4.01 -8.60 40.09
C LEU A 52 4.85 -9.06 41.28
N MET A 53 5.74 -10.04 41.06
CA MET A 53 6.69 -10.51 42.07
C MET A 53 7.56 -9.37 42.58
N LYS A 54 8.03 -8.49 41.69
CA LYS A 54 8.86 -7.33 42.05
C LYS A 54 8.08 -6.25 42.79
N CYS A 55 6.82 -5.97 42.40
CA CYS A 55 5.96 -5.06 43.16
C CYS A 55 5.68 -5.61 44.57
N MET A 56 5.42 -6.91 44.70
CA MET A 56 4.86 -7.51 45.91
C MET A 56 5.91 -8.00 46.91
N SER A 57 7.16 -8.20 46.47
CA SER A 57 8.30 -8.46 47.37
C SER A 57 8.51 -7.33 48.38
N ASP A 58 8.27 -6.09 47.97
CA ASP A 58 8.43 -4.90 48.82
C ASP A 58 7.40 -4.84 49.96
N TYR A 59 6.29 -5.59 49.82
CA TYR A 59 5.21 -5.70 50.80
C TYR A 59 5.24 -7.02 51.58
N GLY A 60 6.22 -7.89 51.33
CA GLY A 60 6.38 -9.17 52.04
C GLY A 60 5.43 -10.29 51.58
N TYR A 61 4.85 -10.19 50.39
CA TYR A 61 3.99 -11.23 49.81
C TYR A 61 4.74 -12.04 48.75
N GLU A 62 4.62 -13.37 48.81
CA GLU A 62 5.20 -14.31 47.83
C GLU A 62 4.09 -14.85 46.90
N ILE A 63 4.21 -14.64 45.59
CA ILE A 63 3.21 -15.07 44.61
C ILE A 63 3.62 -16.41 44.01
N SER A 64 2.93 -17.49 44.39
CA SER A 64 3.24 -18.86 43.95
C SER A 64 2.89 -19.12 42.47
N SER A 65 1.86 -18.47 41.92
CA SER A 65 1.49 -18.56 40.50
C SER A 65 0.48 -17.47 40.14
N THR A 66 0.58 -16.92 38.92
CA THR A 66 -0.43 -16.02 38.34
C THR A 66 -1.10 -16.72 37.15
N LEU A 67 -2.34 -17.18 37.34
CA LEU A 67 -3.15 -17.76 36.27
C LEU A 67 -3.85 -16.63 35.52
N ILE A 68 -3.43 -16.36 34.28
CA ILE A 68 -4.12 -15.41 33.40
C ILE A 68 -5.28 -16.16 32.75
N THR A 69 -6.50 -15.90 33.24
CA THR A 69 -7.71 -16.59 32.78
C THR A 69 -8.17 -16.07 31.41
N GLU A 70 -8.26 -14.75 31.23
CA GLU A 70 -8.62 -14.10 29.98
C GLU A 70 -8.31 -12.60 30.09
N PHE A 71 -7.50 -12.07 29.18
CA PHE A 71 -7.24 -10.63 29.09
C PHE A 71 -8.05 -10.05 27.93
N SER A 72 -9.07 -9.25 28.27
CA SER A 72 -9.77 -8.40 27.31
C SER A 72 -9.45 -6.95 27.69
N PRO A 73 -8.87 -6.13 26.79
CA PRO A 73 -8.74 -4.71 27.02
C PRO A 73 -10.10 -4.07 27.34
N ASP A 74 -10.12 -2.87 27.90
CA ASP A 74 -11.36 -2.09 27.98
C ASP A 74 -11.92 -1.84 26.57
N ASP A 75 -13.24 -1.80 26.43
CA ASP A 75 -13.90 -1.65 25.12
C ASP A 75 -13.49 -0.36 24.40
N LYS A 76 -13.18 0.72 25.13
CA LYS A 76 -12.64 1.95 24.53
C LYS A 76 -11.27 1.72 23.90
N VAL A 77 -10.42 0.95 24.57
CA VAL A 77 -9.08 0.63 24.07
C VAL A 77 -9.20 -0.29 22.85
N LYS A 78 -10.08 -1.30 22.87
CA LYS A 78 -10.35 -2.13 21.69
C LYS A 78 -10.81 -1.31 20.50
N TRP A 79 -11.71 -0.35 20.73
CA TRP A 79 -12.25 0.50 19.67
C TRP A 79 -11.15 1.39 19.06
N SER A 80 -10.41 2.14 19.88
CA SER A 80 -9.30 2.98 19.41
C SER A 80 -8.21 2.17 18.71
N MET A 81 -7.91 0.97 19.21
CA MET A 81 -6.95 0.08 18.57
C MET A 81 -7.45 -0.42 17.22
N ASN A 82 -8.69 -0.91 17.13
CA ASN A 82 -9.29 -1.34 15.87
C ASN A 82 -9.31 -0.21 14.84
N GLU A 83 -9.57 1.02 15.28
CA GLU A 83 -9.54 2.19 14.40
C GLU A 83 -8.13 2.51 13.90
N ILE A 84 -7.10 2.41 14.76
CA ILE A 84 -5.70 2.54 14.33
C ILE A 84 -5.32 1.47 13.30
N TYR A 85 -5.73 0.21 13.50
CA TYR A 85 -5.47 -0.86 12.54
C TYR A 85 -6.21 -0.65 11.22
N ALA A 86 -7.48 -0.23 11.29
CA ALA A 86 -8.26 0.12 10.11
C ALA A 86 -7.60 1.27 9.33
N CYS A 87 -7.14 2.32 10.03
CA CYS A 87 -6.44 3.45 9.43
C CYS A 87 -5.12 3.02 8.79
N LYS A 88 -4.34 2.14 9.45
CA LYS A 88 -3.08 1.63 8.89
C LYS A 88 -3.31 0.81 7.63
N ARG A 89 -4.29 -0.12 7.64
CA ARG A 89 -4.69 -0.88 6.44
C ARG A 89 -5.20 0.03 5.33
N LEU A 90 -5.98 1.05 5.67
CA LEU A 90 -6.49 2.02 4.70
C LEU A 90 -5.34 2.82 4.08
N LYS A 91 -4.37 3.24 4.89
CA LYS A 91 -3.18 3.95 4.42
C LYS A 91 -2.36 3.08 3.46
N GLU A 92 -2.07 1.84 3.83
CA GLU A 92 -1.37 0.87 2.97
C GLU A 92 -2.11 0.66 1.65
N ALA A 93 -3.41 0.38 1.70
CA ALA A 93 -4.25 0.23 0.52
C ALA A 93 -4.31 1.51 -0.35
N THR A 94 -4.24 2.70 0.25
CA THR A 94 -4.24 3.97 -0.47
C THR A 94 -2.92 4.18 -1.19
N VAL A 95 -1.79 3.82 -0.57
CA VAL A 95 -0.46 3.88 -1.21
C VAL A 95 -0.41 2.93 -2.39
N GLU A 96 -0.84 1.68 -2.22
CA GLU A 96 -0.89 0.70 -3.31
C GLU A 96 -1.80 1.16 -4.45
N LYS A 97 -2.98 1.72 -4.13
CA LYS A 97 -3.88 2.29 -5.15
C LYS A 97 -3.24 3.45 -5.90
N ALA A 98 -2.55 4.35 -5.20
CA ALA A 98 -1.88 5.49 -5.83
C ALA A 98 -0.74 5.03 -6.75
N GLU A 99 0.04 4.02 -6.36
CA GLU A 99 1.05 3.42 -7.23
C GLU A 99 0.43 2.72 -8.45
N ALA A 100 -0.62 1.94 -8.24
CA ALA A 100 -1.36 1.30 -9.33
C ALA A 100 -1.91 2.33 -10.33
N GLU A 101 -2.45 3.44 -9.83
CA GLU A 101 -2.97 4.52 -10.68
C GLU A 101 -1.86 5.22 -11.47
N LYS A 102 -0.70 5.47 -10.84
CA LYS A 102 0.49 6.01 -11.52
C LYS A 102 0.94 5.09 -12.65
N ILE A 103 1.04 3.78 -12.38
CA ILE A 103 1.42 2.78 -13.39
C ILE A 103 0.40 2.76 -14.53
N ARG A 104 -0.89 2.77 -14.21
CA ARG A 104 -1.98 2.79 -15.20
C ARG A 104 -1.88 4.02 -16.11
N LEU A 105 -1.62 5.19 -15.55
CA LEU A 105 -1.49 6.43 -16.33
C LEU A 105 -0.28 6.38 -17.25
N MET A 106 0.88 5.94 -16.75
CA MET A 106 2.08 5.79 -17.57
C MET A 106 1.86 4.78 -18.71
N LYS A 107 1.24 3.64 -18.43
CA LYS A 107 0.95 2.61 -19.44
C LYS A 107 -0.03 3.09 -20.50
N ASN A 108 -1.04 3.87 -20.12
CA ASN A 108 -1.95 4.48 -21.08
C ASN A 108 -1.23 5.50 -21.97
N ALA A 109 -0.37 6.35 -21.38
CA ALA A 109 0.40 7.34 -22.14
C ALA A 109 1.41 6.67 -23.09
N GLU A 110 2.08 5.59 -22.66
CA GLU A 110 2.94 4.76 -23.51
C GLU A 110 2.16 4.16 -24.67
N GLY A 111 1.00 3.55 -24.40
CA GLY A 111 0.14 2.96 -25.43
C GLY A 111 -0.40 4.01 -26.42
N GLU A 112 -0.76 5.20 -25.96
CA GLU A 112 -1.20 6.29 -26.84
C GLU A 112 -0.06 6.81 -27.73
N ALA A 113 1.14 6.98 -27.15
CA ALA A 113 2.32 7.39 -27.92
C ALA A 113 2.69 6.36 -28.99
N GLU A 114 2.68 5.06 -28.63
CA GLU A 114 2.94 3.97 -29.56
C GLU A 114 1.86 3.87 -30.64
N GLY A 115 0.59 4.04 -30.27
CA GLY A 115 -0.52 4.09 -31.22
C GLY A 115 -0.38 5.22 -32.25
N ARG A 116 -0.01 6.44 -31.80
CA ARG A 116 0.27 7.59 -32.69
C ARG A 116 1.46 7.31 -33.60
N TYR A 117 2.51 6.69 -33.08
CA TYR A 117 3.68 6.31 -33.87
C TYR A 117 3.32 5.31 -34.98
N LEU A 118 2.61 4.23 -34.65
CA LEU A 118 2.17 3.22 -35.62
C LEU A 118 1.21 3.80 -36.68
N SER A 119 0.29 4.68 -36.27
CA SER A 119 -0.60 5.39 -37.19
C SER A 119 0.16 6.30 -38.16
N GLY A 120 1.17 7.03 -37.66
CA GLY A 120 2.06 7.84 -38.49
C GLY A 120 2.86 7.01 -39.49
N LEU A 121 3.39 5.87 -39.04
CA LEU A 121 4.09 4.90 -39.91
C LEU A 121 3.15 4.35 -41.00
N GLY A 122 1.91 4.03 -40.65
CA GLY A 122 0.88 3.60 -41.60
C GLY A 122 0.61 4.66 -42.67
N THR A 123 0.40 5.92 -42.26
CA THR A 123 0.20 7.05 -43.18
C THR A 123 1.41 7.25 -44.10
N ALA A 124 2.63 7.18 -43.57
CA ALA A 124 3.85 7.31 -44.38
C ALA A 124 3.99 6.17 -45.40
N ARG A 125 3.68 4.93 -45.00
CA ARG A 125 3.64 3.77 -45.91
C ARG A 125 2.59 3.94 -47.01
N GLN A 126 1.39 4.40 -46.65
CA GLN A 126 0.32 4.70 -47.62
C GLN A 126 0.76 5.77 -48.64
N ARG A 127 1.38 6.86 -48.17
CA ARG A 127 1.90 7.92 -49.05
C ARG A 127 2.99 7.41 -49.99
N LYS A 128 3.89 6.55 -49.49
CA LYS A 128 4.93 5.93 -50.31
C LYS A 128 4.34 5.02 -51.38
N ALA A 129 3.38 4.16 -51.01
CA ALA A 129 2.71 3.28 -51.96
C ALA A 129 1.94 4.07 -53.03
N LEU A 130 1.28 5.17 -52.65
CA LEU A 130 0.60 6.05 -53.59
C LEU A 130 1.60 6.69 -54.58
N ALA A 131 2.71 7.24 -54.08
CA ALA A 131 3.75 7.82 -54.94
C ALA A 131 4.35 6.79 -55.91
N GLN A 132 4.59 5.57 -55.44
CA GLN A 132 5.06 4.46 -56.29
C GLN A 132 4.01 4.06 -57.33
N SER A 133 2.74 3.95 -56.95
CA SER A 133 1.67 3.63 -57.91
C SER A 133 1.50 4.72 -58.98
N PHE A 134 1.73 5.98 -58.61
CA PHE A 134 1.69 7.10 -59.54
C PHE A 134 2.87 7.06 -60.53
N GLN A 135 4.07 6.72 -60.07
CA GLN A 135 5.23 6.52 -60.95
C GLN A 135 4.97 5.42 -61.97
N ILE A 136 4.47 4.26 -61.54
CA ILE A 136 4.10 3.16 -62.45
C ILE A 136 3.06 3.64 -63.47
N SER A 137 2.05 4.41 -63.03
CA SER A 137 1.04 4.95 -63.95
C SER A 137 1.66 5.91 -64.97
N LEU A 138 2.65 6.73 -64.58
CA LEU A 138 3.34 7.64 -65.49
C LEU A 138 4.18 6.87 -66.52
N ASP A 139 4.92 5.85 -66.08
CA ASP A 139 5.72 5.00 -66.96
C ASP A 139 4.82 4.28 -67.99
N ASP A 140 3.67 3.75 -67.55
CA ASP A 140 2.68 3.11 -68.43
C ASP A 140 2.13 4.10 -69.50
N PHE A 141 1.92 5.38 -69.15
CA PHE A 141 1.44 6.40 -70.11
C PHE A 141 2.51 6.83 -71.13
N GLU A 142 3.79 6.84 -70.73
CA GLU A 142 4.91 7.17 -71.63
C GLU A 142 5.05 6.09 -72.71
N ASP A 143 4.93 4.82 -72.34
CA ASP A 143 4.96 3.67 -73.26
C ASP A 143 3.76 3.64 -74.23
N GLU A 144 2.58 4.11 -73.81
CA GLU A 144 1.35 4.00 -74.62
C GLU A 144 1.13 5.18 -75.59
N LEU A 145 1.70 6.37 -75.34
CA LEU A 145 1.38 7.59 -76.08
C LEU A 145 2.55 8.26 -76.84
N ASP A 146 3.80 7.78 -76.74
CA ASP A 146 5.00 8.32 -77.42
C ASP A 146 5.13 9.86 -77.30
N ILE A 147 4.70 10.41 -76.16
CA ILE A 147 4.73 11.83 -75.81
C ILE A 147 5.68 12.05 -74.64
N SER A 148 6.43 13.15 -74.70
CA SER A 148 7.47 13.48 -73.71
C SER A 148 6.92 13.68 -72.30
N PHE A 149 7.63 13.11 -71.32
CA PHE A 149 7.41 13.22 -69.87
C PHE A 149 7.10 14.65 -69.37
N GLU A 150 7.65 15.68 -70.02
CA GLU A 150 7.45 17.08 -69.66
C GLU A 150 5.99 17.55 -69.86
N ASP A 151 5.30 17.05 -70.88
CA ASP A 151 3.96 17.49 -71.26
C ASP A 151 2.87 16.81 -70.40
N VAL A 152 3.02 15.51 -70.12
CA VAL A 152 2.10 14.76 -69.23
C VAL A 152 2.15 15.32 -67.80
N ARG A 153 3.36 15.64 -67.31
CA ARG A 153 3.55 16.25 -65.99
C ARG A 153 2.85 17.61 -65.89
N ASN A 154 2.94 18.45 -66.93
CA ASN A 154 2.30 19.77 -66.94
C ASN A 154 0.77 19.68 -66.94
N VAL A 155 0.19 18.73 -67.68
CA VAL A 155 -1.28 18.52 -67.69
C VAL A 155 -1.80 17.98 -66.35
N LEU A 156 -1.06 17.07 -65.70
CA LEU A 156 -1.47 16.50 -64.41
C LEU A 156 -1.29 17.48 -63.24
N LEU A 157 -0.22 18.30 -63.24
CA LEU A 157 -0.03 19.34 -62.23
C LEU A 157 -1.12 20.42 -62.27
N LEU A 158 -1.64 20.74 -63.46
CA LEU A 158 -2.78 21.66 -63.59
C LEU A 158 -4.07 21.13 -62.95
N ARG A 159 -4.26 19.80 -62.90
CA ARG A 159 -5.43 19.16 -62.26
C ARG A 159 -5.32 19.08 -60.73
N TRP A 160 -4.11 19.17 -60.18
CA TRP A 160 -3.86 19.03 -58.73
C TRP A 160 -3.87 20.36 -57.96
N VAL A 161 -3.99 21.50 -58.67
CA VAL A 161 -4.00 22.86 -58.11
C VAL A 161 -5.43 23.46 -58.05
N HIS A 162 -6.47 22.64 -58.25
CA HIS A 162 -7.87 22.95 -57.93
C HIS A 162 -8.45 21.85 -57.04
#